data_AF-A0A9D9QPM8-F1
#
_entry.id   AF-A0A9D9QPM8-F1
#
_cell.length_a   1.000
_cell.length_b   1.000
_cell.length_c   1.000
_cell.angle_alpha   90.00
_cell.angle_beta   90.00
_cell.angle_gamma   90.00
#
_symmetry.space_group_name_H-M   'P 1'
#
loop_
_entity.id
_entity.type
_entity.pdbx_description
1 polymer ?
#
loop_
_entity_poly.entity_id
_entity_poly.type
_entity_poly.pdbx_seq_one_letter_code
_entity_poly.pdbx_strand_id
1 'polypeptide(L)'
;IYIIMSMSSCNEEEGKLAMKEGAGLCHTVGTWCSSCIRIFGKCVSCIEHSTGKCCFNSKLARIVNEQGRVQVGKGWGSGESPDCSGFTIAQLQSLDFAAMDLTEFYASIVPTLPNAGALQGSNAARLTTCYYGQGKCQ
;
A
#
# COMPACT_ATOMS: atom_id res chain seq x y z
N ILE A 1 25.11 -2.45 -3.42
CA ILE A 1 25.48 -3.35 -2.28
C ILE A 1 24.59 -3.10 -1.06
N TYR A 2 24.25 -1.86 -0.67
CA TYR A 2 23.34 -1.57 0.45
C TYR A 2 21.90 -2.11 0.32
N ILE A 3 21.34 -2.20 -0.89
CA ILE A 3 19.97 -2.69 -1.12
C ILE A 3 19.82 -4.20 -0.80
N ILE A 4 20.91 -4.97 -0.93
CA ILE A 4 20.87 -6.42 -0.74
C ILE A 4 20.85 -6.75 0.77
N MET A 5 21.57 -5.97 1.59
CA MET A 5 21.60 -6.17 3.04
C MET A 5 20.27 -5.85 3.73
N SER A 6 19.49 -4.88 3.21
CA SER A 6 18.17 -4.54 3.74
C SER A 6 17.08 -5.54 3.34
N MET A 7 17.28 -6.30 2.25
CA MET A 7 16.40 -7.42 1.90
C MET A 7 16.75 -8.71 2.65
N SER A 8 18.00 -8.87 3.11
CA SER A 8 18.43 -10.10 3.80
C SER A 8 18.11 -10.17 5.29
N SER A 9 17.64 -9.08 5.90
CA SER A 9 17.19 -9.08 7.30
C SER A 9 15.71 -9.42 7.48
N CYS A 10 14.94 -9.48 6.38
CA CYS A 10 13.51 -9.75 6.40
C CYS A 10 13.23 -11.19 5.97
N ASN A 11 12.25 -11.84 6.59
CA ASN A 11 11.74 -13.11 6.06
C ASN A 11 10.93 -12.87 4.75
N GLU A 12 10.66 -13.92 3.96
CA GLU A 12 9.97 -13.77 2.67
C GLU A 12 8.58 -13.11 2.83
N GLU A 13 7.87 -13.45 3.91
CA GLU A 13 6.55 -12.91 4.21
C GLU A 13 6.59 -11.43 4.59
N GLU A 14 7.61 -10.99 5.33
CA GLU A 14 7.93 -9.59 5.62
C GLU A 14 8.33 -8.83 4.36
N GLY A 15 9.06 -9.49 3.44
CA GLY A 15 9.36 -8.94 2.12
C GLY A 15 8.09 -8.65 1.32
N LYS A 16 7.17 -9.64 1.25
CA LYS A 16 5.85 -9.47 0.60
C LYS A 16 5.01 -8.40 1.28
N LEU A 17 5.05 -8.34 2.62
CA LEU A 17 4.35 -7.33 3.40
C LEU A 17 4.88 -5.93 3.06
N ALA A 18 6.20 -5.74 3.05
CA ALA A 18 6.83 -4.47 2.71
C ALA A 18 6.50 -4.03 1.27
N MET A 19 6.43 -4.97 0.32
CA MET A 19 5.99 -4.65 -1.05
C MET A 19 4.52 -4.19 -1.10
N LYS A 20 3.62 -4.89 -0.43
CA LYS A 20 2.19 -4.50 -0.37
C LYS A 20 1.99 -3.17 0.36
N GLU A 21 2.79 -2.93 1.40
CA GLU A 21 2.80 -1.67 2.12
C GLU A 21 3.32 -0.52 1.27
N GLY A 22 4.42 -0.72 0.54
CA GLY A 22 4.94 0.26 -0.41
C GLY A 22 3.95 0.58 -1.54
N ALA A 23 3.09 -0.37 -1.90
CA ALA A 23 1.98 -0.17 -2.84
C ALA A 23 0.75 0.54 -2.22
N GLY A 24 0.77 0.83 -0.92
CA GLY A 24 -0.35 1.47 -0.20
C GLY A 24 -1.57 0.56 -0.05
N LEU A 25 -1.37 -0.76 0.05
CA LEU A 25 -2.45 -1.76 0.12
C LEU A 25 -2.75 -2.24 1.54
N CYS A 26 -1.98 -1.81 2.54
CA CYS A 26 -2.07 -2.30 3.90
C CYS A 26 -2.59 -1.24 4.89
N HIS A 27 -3.42 -1.67 5.83
CA HIS A 27 -3.85 -0.93 7.00
C HIS A 27 -3.10 -1.41 8.24
N THR A 28 -2.61 -0.51 9.08
CA THR A 28 -1.90 -0.86 10.32
C THR A 28 -2.88 -0.93 11.49
N VAL A 29 -2.98 -2.09 12.14
CA VAL A 29 -3.90 -2.33 13.25
C VAL A 29 -3.27 -1.95 14.60
N GLY A 30 -2.00 -2.30 14.80
CA GLY A 30 -1.28 -1.96 16.03
C GLY A 30 0.05 -2.67 16.17
N THR A 31 0.85 -2.22 17.13
CA THR A 31 2.17 -2.77 17.42
C THR A 31 2.16 -3.41 18.80
N TRP A 32 2.80 -4.57 18.93
CA TRP A 32 2.96 -5.27 20.20
C TRP A 32 4.41 -5.72 20.39
N CYS A 33 4.74 -6.10 21.62
CA CYS A 33 6.05 -6.63 21.94
C CYS A 33 6.05 -8.14 21.72
N SER A 34 6.69 -8.62 20.65
CA SER A 34 6.78 -10.05 20.33
C SER A 34 7.90 -10.73 21.12
N SER A 35 9.03 -10.03 21.29
CA SER A 35 10.18 -10.51 22.05
C SER A 35 10.50 -9.55 23.19
N CYS A 36 10.61 -10.06 24.43
CA CYS A 36 10.86 -9.20 25.58
C CYS A 36 11.78 -9.84 26.64
N ILE A 37 12.53 -8.99 27.34
CA ILE A 37 13.39 -9.38 28.46
C ILE A 37 12.49 -9.67 29.67
N ARG A 38 12.52 -10.93 30.12
CA ARG A 38 11.76 -11.39 31.28
C ARG A 38 12.68 -11.47 32.51
N ILE A 39 12.31 -10.78 33.59
CA ILE A 39 12.95 -10.88 34.90
C ILE A 39 11.89 -11.32 35.89
N PHE A 40 12.13 -12.41 36.63
CA PHE A 40 11.16 -13.02 37.55
C PHE A 40 9.77 -13.27 36.91
N GLY A 41 9.74 -13.67 35.63
CA GLY A 41 8.51 -13.97 34.89
C GLY A 41 7.72 -12.73 34.42
N LYS A 42 8.13 -11.52 34.78
CA LYS A 42 7.54 -10.27 34.28
C LYS A 42 8.35 -9.71 33.12
N CYS A 43 7.65 -9.24 32.11
CA CYS A 43 8.25 -8.54 30.98
C CYS A 43 8.69 -7.14 31.44
N VAL A 44 10.00 -6.86 31.43
CA VAL A 44 10.57 -5.59 31.94
C VAL A 44 10.97 -4.66 30.81
N SER A 45 11.40 -5.21 29.67
CA SER A 45 11.79 -4.41 28.50
C SER A 45 11.48 -5.15 27.21
N CYS A 46 11.05 -4.41 26.18
CA CYS A 46 10.79 -4.97 24.86
C CYS A 46 12.06 -4.99 24.02
N ILE A 47 12.33 -6.12 23.36
CA ILE A 47 13.47 -6.31 22.46
C ILE A 47 13.02 -6.09 21.02
N GLU A 48 11.85 -6.62 20.68
CA GLU A 48 11.34 -6.65 19.32
C GLU A 48 9.86 -6.26 19.29
N HIS A 49 9.56 -5.31 18.40
CA HIS A 49 8.21 -4.84 18.17
C HIS A 49 7.70 -5.40 16.85
N SER A 50 6.64 -6.19 16.93
CA SER A 50 5.93 -6.68 15.75
C SER A 50 4.70 -5.81 15.51
N THR A 51 4.41 -5.52 14.25
CA THR A 51 3.28 -4.66 13.86
C THR A 51 2.30 -5.44 13.01
N GLY A 52 1.04 -5.43 13.43
CA GLY A 52 -0.06 -6.16 12.81
C GLY A 52 -0.63 -5.32 11.70
N LYS A 53 -0.69 -5.87 10.50
CA LYS A 53 -1.17 -5.17 9.31
C LYS A 53 -2.15 -6.05 8.53
N CYS A 54 -3.23 -5.45 8.07
CA CYS A 54 -4.17 -6.06 7.15
C CYS A 54 -3.91 -5.55 5.73
N CYS A 55 -3.44 -6.42 4.84
CA CYS A 55 -3.20 -6.07 3.45
C CYS A 55 -4.29 -6.60 2.52
N PHE A 56 -4.80 -5.72 1.67
CA PHE A 56 -5.87 -6.01 0.73
C PHE A 56 -5.35 -6.14 -0.70
N ASN A 57 -6.17 -6.67 -1.60
CA ASN A 57 -5.79 -6.87 -3.01
C ASN A 57 -5.77 -5.58 -3.82
N SER A 58 -6.38 -4.50 -3.34
CA SER A 58 -6.43 -3.21 -4.02
C SER A 58 -6.55 -2.04 -3.04
N LYS A 59 -6.18 -0.84 -3.49
CA LYS A 59 -6.36 0.40 -2.73
C LYS A 59 -7.83 0.63 -2.37
N LEU A 60 -8.73 0.38 -3.32
CA LEU A 60 -10.17 0.47 -3.08
C LEU A 60 -10.61 -0.46 -1.94
N ALA A 61 -10.16 -1.71 -1.94
CA ALA A 61 -10.51 -2.67 -0.91
C ALA A 61 -9.99 -2.25 0.48
N ARG A 62 -8.80 -1.66 0.55
CA ARG A 62 -8.27 -1.07 1.80
C ARG A 62 -9.16 0.07 2.27
N ILE A 63 -9.43 1.07 1.41
CA ILE A 63 -10.22 2.25 1.75
C ILE A 63 -11.63 1.88 2.21
N VAL A 64 -12.29 0.97 1.48
CA VAL A 64 -13.63 0.47 1.84
C VAL A 64 -13.61 -0.27 3.19
N ASN A 65 -12.56 -1.01 3.51
CA ASN A 65 -12.44 -1.62 4.85
C ASN A 65 -12.17 -0.58 5.93
N GLU A 66 -11.29 0.39 5.70
CA GLU A 66 -10.97 1.46 6.65
C GLU A 66 -12.19 2.30 7.01
N GLN A 67 -12.95 2.74 6.01
CA GLN A 67 -14.08 3.64 6.23
C GLN A 67 -15.39 2.87 6.48
N GLY A 68 -15.60 1.74 5.80
CA GLY A 68 -16.83 0.95 5.95
C GLY A 68 -16.94 0.25 7.30
N ARG A 69 -15.83 -0.18 7.91
CA ARG A 69 -15.84 -0.83 9.22
C ARG A 69 -16.40 0.07 10.32
N VAL A 70 -16.15 1.37 10.24
CA VAL A 70 -16.69 2.36 11.19
C VAL A 70 -18.21 2.46 11.06
N GLN A 71 -18.75 2.38 9.83
CA GLN A 71 -20.20 2.47 9.59
C GLN A 71 -20.98 1.28 10.16
N VAL A 72 -20.38 0.07 10.14
CA VAL A 72 -21.02 -1.17 10.66
C VAL A 72 -20.53 -1.57 12.05
N GLY A 73 -19.76 -0.71 12.73
CA GLY A 73 -19.24 -0.98 14.07
C GLY A 73 -18.29 -2.19 14.15
N LYS A 74 -17.61 -2.54 13.05
CA LYS A 74 -16.66 -3.67 12.99
C LYS A 74 -15.27 -3.18 13.39
N GLY A 75 -14.68 -3.79 14.42
CA GLY A 75 -13.32 -3.48 14.87
C GLY A 75 -12.22 -4.10 14.00
N TRP A 76 -10.97 -3.78 14.32
CA TRP A 76 -9.77 -4.35 13.67
C TRP A 76 -9.08 -5.45 14.49
N GLY A 77 -9.58 -5.79 15.67
CA GLY A 77 -8.89 -6.69 16.60
C GLY A 77 -7.73 -5.98 17.31
N SER A 78 -6.70 -6.73 17.67
CA SER A 78 -5.48 -6.19 18.29
C SER A 78 -4.30 -6.27 17.31
N GLY A 79 -3.18 -5.61 17.63
CA GLY A 79 -1.96 -5.75 16.84
C GLY A 79 -1.55 -7.22 16.68
N GLU A 80 -1.53 -7.97 17.79
CA GLU A 80 -1.15 -9.39 17.83
C GLU A 80 -2.17 -10.32 17.15
N SER A 81 -3.46 -9.96 17.18
CA SER A 81 -4.53 -10.72 16.54
C SER A 81 -5.43 -9.78 15.72
N PRO A 82 -4.99 -9.37 14.52
CA PRO A 82 -5.74 -8.47 13.68
C PRO A 82 -6.90 -9.19 12.99
N ASP A 83 -8.09 -8.60 13.02
CA ASP A 83 -9.23 -9.04 12.22
C ASP A 83 -9.14 -8.42 10.83
N CYS A 84 -8.63 -9.17 9.85
CA CYS A 84 -8.57 -8.74 8.45
C CYS A 84 -9.75 -9.26 7.60
N SER A 85 -10.81 -9.80 8.22
CA SER A 85 -11.96 -10.34 7.49
C SER A 85 -12.72 -9.24 6.75
N GLY A 86 -13.29 -9.61 5.59
CA GLY A 86 -14.15 -8.72 4.82
C GLY A 86 -15.52 -8.52 5.45
N PHE A 87 -16.40 -7.87 4.70
CA PHE A 87 -17.80 -7.69 5.08
C PHE A 87 -18.64 -8.90 4.66
N THR A 88 -19.65 -9.23 5.46
CA THR A 88 -20.73 -10.10 5.00
C THR A 88 -21.55 -9.38 3.91
N ILE A 89 -22.37 -10.13 3.16
CA ILE A 89 -23.23 -9.54 2.12
C ILE A 89 -24.14 -8.46 2.71
N ALA A 90 -24.76 -8.74 3.87
CA ALA A 90 -25.64 -7.80 4.55
C ALA A 90 -24.89 -6.54 5.01
N GLN A 91 -23.68 -6.70 5.57
CA GLN A 91 -22.85 -5.56 5.96
C GLN A 91 -22.46 -4.70 4.76
N LEU A 92 -22.00 -5.33 3.68
CA LEU A 92 -21.59 -4.64 2.46
C LEU A 92 -22.74 -3.84 1.84
N GLN A 93 -23.96 -4.38 1.85
CA GLN A 93 -25.15 -3.69 1.36
C GLN A 93 -25.57 -2.50 2.23
N SER A 94 -25.27 -2.55 3.54
CA SER A 94 -25.56 -1.44 4.46
C SER A 94 -24.53 -0.30 4.41
N LEU A 95 -23.41 -0.47 3.69
CA LEU A 95 -22.40 0.57 3.59
C LEU A 95 -22.87 1.73 2.71
N ASP A 96 -22.69 2.94 3.23
CA ASP A 96 -22.83 4.17 2.46
C ASP A 96 -21.49 4.54 1.82
N PHE A 97 -21.35 4.20 0.53
CA PHE A 97 -20.17 4.54 -0.27
C PHE A 97 -20.10 6.02 -0.65
N ALA A 98 -21.22 6.77 -0.59
CA ALA A 98 -21.21 8.19 -0.91
C ALA A 98 -20.60 9.03 0.23
N ALA A 99 -20.68 8.55 1.46
CA ALA A 99 -20.02 9.13 2.62
C ALA A 99 -18.51 8.78 2.71
N MET A 100 -18.00 7.91 1.83
CA MET A 100 -16.58 7.51 1.85
C MET A 100 -15.72 8.40 0.95
N ASP A 101 -14.52 8.72 1.42
CA ASP A 101 -13.49 9.39 0.62
C ASP A 101 -12.72 8.36 -0.22
N LEU A 102 -12.99 8.32 -1.52
CA LEU A 102 -12.34 7.46 -2.50
C LEU A 102 -11.31 8.21 -3.37
N THR A 103 -10.93 9.44 -3.02
CA THR A 103 -10.03 10.29 -3.82
C THR A 103 -8.70 9.62 -4.11
N GLU A 104 -8.12 8.90 -3.14
CA GLU A 104 -6.88 8.15 -3.33
C GLU A 104 -7.03 7.07 -4.42
N PHE A 105 -8.15 6.35 -4.43
CA PHE A 105 -8.40 5.35 -5.45
C PHE A 105 -8.56 6.02 -6.82
N TYR A 106 -9.31 7.12 -6.92
CA TYR A 106 -9.45 7.87 -8.17
C TYR A 106 -8.09 8.35 -8.68
N ALA A 107 -7.25 8.93 -7.83
CA ALA A 107 -5.89 9.34 -8.19
C ALA A 107 -5.02 8.19 -8.72
N SER A 108 -5.27 6.96 -8.25
CA SER A 108 -4.54 5.77 -8.72
C SER A 108 -4.99 5.23 -10.08
N ILE A 109 -6.23 5.53 -10.51
CA ILE A 109 -6.79 5.04 -11.78
C ILE A 109 -6.85 6.11 -12.87
N VAL A 110 -6.78 7.40 -12.51
CA VAL A 110 -6.75 8.48 -13.51
C VAL A 110 -5.45 8.33 -14.31
N PRO A 111 -5.54 8.05 -15.62
CA PRO A 111 -4.35 7.96 -16.44
C PRO A 111 -3.69 9.34 -16.44
N THR A 112 -2.42 9.39 -16.06
CA THR A 112 -1.57 10.54 -16.36
C THR A 112 -1.45 10.59 -17.88
N LEU A 113 -2.35 11.33 -18.52
CA LEU A 113 -2.28 11.55 -19.95
C LEU A 113 -0.95 12.25 -20.22
N PRO A 114 -0.05 11.65 -21.03
CA PRO A 114 1.18 12.31 -21.37
C PRO A 114 0.84 13.64 -22.05
N ASN A 115 1.53 14.71 -21.66
CA ASN A 115 1.30 16.04 -22.21
C ASN A 115 1.46 15.98 -23.73
N ALA A 116 0.35 16.09 -24.46
CA ALA A 116 0.33 15.97 -25.92
C ALA A 116 1.23 17.02 -26.59
N GLY A 117 1.36 18.20 -26.00
CA GLY A 117 2.28 19.25 -26.46
C GLY A 117 3.76 18.88 -26.28
N ALA A 118 4.11 18.21 -25.18
CA ALA A 118 5.46 17.68 -24.98
C ALA A 118 5.77 16.55 -25.97
N LEU A 119 4.82 15.64 -26.21
CA LEU A 119 4.96 14.58 -27.21
C LEU A 119 5.09 15.12 -28.64
N GLN A 120 4.31 16.14 -28.99
CA GLN A 120 4.38 16.78 -30.31
C GLN A 120 5.69 17.54 -30.49
N GLY A 121 6.14 18.31 -29.49
CA GLY A 121 7.40 19.06 -29.55
C GLY A 121 8.63 18.14 -29.64
N SER A 122 8.67 17.06 -28.83
CA SER A 122 9.78 16.10 -28.87
C SER A 122 9.82 15.28 -30.17
N ASN A 123 8.67 14.90 -30.71
CA ASN A 123 8.60 14.20 -32.00
C ASN A 123 8.93 15.11 -33.18
N ALA A 124 8.49 16.38 -33.16
CA ALA A 124 8.85 17.36 -34.18
C ALA A 124 10.36 17.67 -34.16
N ALA A 125 10.95 17.84 -32.98
CA ALA A 125 12.39 18.05 -32.82
C ALA A 125 13.21 16.83 -33.30
N ARG A 126 12.79 15.60 -32.92
CA ARG A 126 13.42 14.36 -33.41
C ARG A 126 13.31 14.21 -34.93
N LEU A 127 12.15 14.51 -35.52
CA LEU A 127 11.95 14.47 -36.98
C LEU A 127 12.89 15.44 -37.69
N THR A 128 13.05 16.68 -37.21
CA THR A 128 14.00 17.63 -37.81
C THR A 128 15.46 17.17 -37.69
N THR A 129 15.86 16.59 -36.56
CA THR A 129 17.22 16.05 -36.39
C THR A 129 17.48 14.84 -37.30
N CYS A 130 16.49 13.96 -37.49
CA CYS A 130 16.63 12.82 -38.40
C CYS A 130 16.63 13.24 -39.89
N TYR A 131 15.87 14.26 -40.27
CA TYR A 131 15.78 14.75 -41.66
C TYR A 131 17.05 15.49 -42.10
N TYR A 132 17.62 16.32 -41.23
CA TYR A 132 18.87 17.06 -41.54
C TYR A 132 20.15 16.28 -41.15
N GLY A 133 20.05 15.20 -40.37
CA GLY A 133 21.17 14.41 -39.85
C GLY A 133 21.55 13.17 -40.69
N GLN A 134 21.32 13.18 -42.01
CA GLN A 134 21.68 12.08 -42.93
C GLN A 134 21.19 10.69 -42.49
N GLY A 135 19.98 10.59 -41.94
CA GLY A 135 19.25 9.32 -41.83
C GLY A 135 19.67 8.35 -40.73
N LYS A 136 20.45 8.78 -39.72
CA LYS A 136 20.69 7.96 -38.51
C LYS A 136 20.05 8.59 -37.28
N CYS A 137 18.87 8.09 -36.91
CA CYS A 137 18.25 8.41 -35.63
C CYS A 137 18.91 7.57 -34.53
N GLN A 138 19.38 8.21 -33.44
CA GLN A 138 19.73 7.54 -32.19
C GLN A 138 18.52 7.44 -31.25
#